data_AF-A0A926HJ94-F1
#
_entry.id   AF-A0A926HJ94-F1
#
_cell.length_a   1.000
_cell.length_b   1.000
_cell.length_c   1.000
_cell.angle_alpha   90.00
_cell.angle_beta   90.00
_cell.angle_gamma   90.00
#
_symmetry.space_group_name_H-M   'P 1'
#
loop_
_entity.id
_entity.type
_entity.pdbx_description
1 polymer ?
#
loop_
_entity_poly.entity_id
_entity_poly.type
_entity_poly.pdbx_seq_one_letter_code
_entity_poly.pdbx_strand_id
1 'polypeptide(L)'
;GIIPVLSTIPVRVGYEEKVNQFNGIIRATAAANGIPLWDYAGAMAGLPNSGLSGDGLHPSTSSAGYQGAADFNGENLQYGYVIRNLTMLQVLDALWRQVLAG
;
A
#
# COMPACT_ATOMS: atom_id res chain seq x y z
N GLY A 1 -16.35 7.26 16.72
CA GLY A 1 -16.46 5.92 16.11
C GLY A 1 -15.15 5.54 15.44
N ILE A 2 -15.09 4.37 14.80
CA ILE A 2 -13.93 3.89 14.02
C ILE A 2 -14.31 3.91 12.53
N ILE A 3 -13.40 4.33 11.66
CA ILE A 3 -13.53 4.21 10.20
C ILE A 3 -12.56 3.11 9.73
N PRO A 4 -13.06 1.93 9.30
CA PRO A 4 -12.18 0.89 8.77
C PRO A 4 -11.67 1.26 7.38
N VAL A 5 -10.48 0.78 7.05
CA VAL A 5 -9.89 0.83 5.70
C VAL A 5 -9.36 -0.55 5.37
N LEU A 6 -9.71 -1.11 4.22
CA LEU A 6 -9.15 -2.37 3.75
C LEU A 6 -7.98 -2.11 2.81
N SER A 7 -6.91 -2.88 2.95
CA SER A 7 -5.74 -2.82 2.05
C SER A 7 -5.72 -4.03 1.14
N THR A 8 -5.38 -3.85 -0.14
CA THR A 8 -4.92 -4.96 -0.97
C THR A 8 -3.54 -5.43 -0.52
N ILE A 9 -3.21 -6.69 -0.81
CA ILE A 9 -1.96 -7.37 -0.48
C ILE A 9 -1.00 -7.20 -1.68
N PRO A 10 0.21 -6.66 -1.50
CA PRO A 10 1.22 -6.61 -2.55
C PRO A 10 1.55 -8.00 -3.10
N VAL A 11 2.21 -8.04 -4.25
CA VAL A 11 2.70 -9.30 -4.80
C VAL A 11 3.58 -10.03 -3.78
N ARG A 12 3.50 -11.36 -3.78
CA ARG A 12 4.40 -12.25 -3.06
C ARG A 12 4.91 -13.26 -4.06
N VAL A 13 6.23 -13.30 -4.24
CA VAL A 13 6.87 -14.16 -5.23
C VAL A 13 6.53 -15.63 -4.95
N GLY A 14 6.00 -16.33 -5.95
CA GLY A 14 5.56 -17.73 -5.87
C GLY A 14 4.15 -17.95 -5.31
N TYR A 15 3.42 -16.89 -5.00
CA TYR A 15 2.04 -16.95 -4.47
C TYR A 15 1.09 -15.98 -5.19
N GLU A 16 1.43 -15.54 -6.39
CA GLU A 16 0.75 -14.49 -7.15
C GLU A 16 -0.73 -14.80 -7.38
N GLU A 17 -1.06 -16.04 -7.76
CA GLU A 17 -2.45 -16.46 -7.97
C GLU A 17 -3.27 -16.35 -6.67
N LYS A 18 -2.71 -16.77 -5.54
CA LYS A 18 -3.37 -16.69 -4.23
C LYS A 18 -3.55 -15.23 -3.79
N VAL A 19 -2.53 -14.39 -4.00
CA VAL A 19 -2.60 -12.95 -3.75
C VAL A 19 -3.69 -12.30 -4.60
N ASN A 20 -3.77 -12.64 -5.89
CA ASN A 20 -4.81 -12.14 -6.79
C ASN A 20 -6.22 -12.57 -6.34
N GLN A 21 -6.38 -13.83 -5.93
CA GLN A 21 -7.64 -14.34 -5.36
C GLN A 21 -8.05 -13.53 -4.12
N PHE A 22 -7.14 -13.33 -3.17
CA PHE A 22 -7.43 -12.56 -1.96
C PHE A 22 -7.70 -11.09 -2.24
N ASN A 23 -6.96 -10.46 -3.16
CA ASN A 23 -7.22 -9.08 -3.56
C ASN A 23 -8.59 -8.91 -4.23
N GLY A 24 -9.03 -9.89 -5.01
CA GLY A 24 -10.40 -9.93 -5.54
C GLY A 24 -11.45 -9.92 -4.42
N ILE A 25 -11.26 -10.77 -3.41
CA ILE A 25 -12.15 -10.83 -2.23
C ILE A 25 -12.13 -9.52 -1.46
N ILE A 26 -10.95 -8.96 -1.16
CA ILE A 26 -10.79 -7.69 -0.42
C ILE A 26 -11.53 -6.56 -1.13
N ARG A 27 -11.35 -6.41 -2.44
CA ARG A 27 -12.03 -5.38 -3.25
C ARG A 27 -13.55 -5.56 -3.23
N ALA A 28 -14.03 -6.80 -3.41
CA ALA A 28 -15.45 -7.10 -3.37
C ALA A 28 -16.06 -6.80 -1.99
N THR A 29 -15.37 -7.17 -0.90
CA THR A 29 -15.80 -6.86 0.47
C THR A 29 -15.83 -5.36 0.74
N ALA A 30 -14.81 -4.62 0.30
CA ALA A 30 -14.78 -3.17 0.45
C ALA A 30 -15.96 -2.51 -0.27
N ALA A 31 -16.19 -2.87 -1.53
CA ALA A 31 -17.31 -2.35 -2.33
C ALA A 31 -18.68 -2.71 -1.73
N ALA A 32 -18.88 -3.97 -1.33
CA ALA A 32 -20.16 -4.43 -0.79
C ALA A 32 -20.55 -3.77 0.54
N ASN A 33 -19.58 -3.30 1.32
CA ASN A 33 -19.80 -2.69 2.63
C ASN A 33 -19.57 -1.16 2.64
N GLY A 34 -19.26 -0.55 1.49
CA GLY A 34 -18.91 0.87 1.43
C GLY A 34 -17.68 1.24 2.25
N ILE A 35 -16.74 0.31 2.42
CA ILE A 35 -15.50 0.53 3.19
C ILE A 35 -14.44 1.12 2.27
N PRO A 36 -13.76 2.22 2.65
CA PRO A 36 -12.62 2.75 1.90
C PRO A 36 -11.54 1.68 1.63
N LEU A 37 -11.04 1.67 0.40
CA LEU A 37 -9.99 0.76 -0.04
C LEU A 37 -8.68 1.52 -0.25
N TRP A 38 -7.62 1.07 0.41
CA TRP A 38 -6.25 1.40 0.06
C TRP A 38 -5.70 0.36 -0.93
N ASP A 39 -5.55 0.76 -2.20
CA ASP A 39 -4.99 -0.13 -3.22
C ASP A 39 -3.46 -0.21 -3.17
N TYR A 40 -2.95 -0.78 -2.08
CA TYR A 40 -1.52 -0.91 -1.84
C TYR A 40 -0.82 -1.81 -2.87
N ALA A 41 -1.47 -2.90 -3.30
CA ALA A 41 -0.95 -3.77 -4.35
C ALA A 41 -0.73 -3.01 -5.66
N GLY A 42 -1.70 -2.18 -6.06
CA GLY A 42 -1.57 -1.32 -7.24
C GLY A 42 -0.44 -0.30 -7.11
N ALA A 43 -0.30 0.33 -5.94
CA ALA A 43 0.77 1.29 -5.67
C ALA A 43 2.16 0.67 -5.75
N MET A 44 2.31 -0.59 -5.32
CA MET A 44 3.57 -1.34 -5.36
C MET A 44 3.92 -1.89 -6.75
N ALA A 45 2.92 -2.24 -7.55
CA ALA A 45 3.11 -2.92 -8.83
C ALA A 45 3.96 -2.12 -9.83
N GLY A 46 3.91 -0.79 -9.78
CA GLY A 46 4.66 0.10 -10.68
C GLY A 46 6.11 0.36 -10.26
N LEU A 47 6.55 -0.14 -9.11
CA LEU A 47 7.89 0.10 -8.57
C LEU A 47 8.91 -0.93 -9.10
N PRO A 48 10.21 -0.63 -9.05
CA PRO A 48 11.25 -1.62 -9.29
C PRO A 48 11.03 -2.89 -8.46
N ASN A 49 11.11 -4.06 -9.10
CA ASN A 49 10.84 -5.36 -8.47
C ASN A 49 9.47 -5.41 -7.74
N SER A 50 8.46 -4.72 -8.28
CA SER A 50 7.14 -4.55 -7.65
C SER A 50 7.21 -4.03 -6.21
N GLY A 51 8.23 -3.21 -5.93
CA GLY A 51 8.47 -2.58 -4.63
C GLY A 51 9.01 -3.55 -3.58
N LEU A 52 9.39 -4.77 -3.96
CA LEU A 52 9.89 -5.78 -3.03
C LEU A 52 11.41 -5.76 -2.90
N SER A 53 11.87 -6.20 -1.73
CA SER A 53 13.26 -6.52 -1.47
C SER A 53 13.68 -7.79 -2.22
N GLY A 54 14.97 -8.15 -2.14
CA GLY A 54 15.51 -9.34 -2.79
C GLY A 54 14.94 -10.67 -2.27
N ASP A 55 14.22 -10.66 -1.15
CA ASP A 55 13.55 -11.85 -0.61
C ASP A 55 12.18 -12.17 -1.27
N GLY A 56 11.69 -11.29 -2.15
CA GLY A 56 10.42 -11.51 -2.85
C GLY A 56 9.17 -11.47 -1.96
N LEU A 57 9.28 -10.94 -0.73
CA LEU A 57 8.18 -10.88 0.24
C LEU A 57 8.06 -9.50 0.91
N HIS A 58 9.16 -8.96 1.42
CA HIS A 58 9.12 -7.70 2.16
C HIS A 58 9.26 -6.50 1.22
N PRO A 59 8.66 -5.33 1.53
CA PRO A 59 8.92 -4.11 0.78
C PRO A 59 10.42 -3.74 0.77
N SER A 60 10.88 -3.15 -0.31
CA SER A 60 12.27 -2.67 -0.43
C SER A 60 12.51 -1.45 0.47
N THR A 61 13.75 -1.29 0.91
CA THR A 61 14.23 -0.15 1.71
C THR A 61 15.24 0.66 0.89
N SER A 62 15.32 1.96 1.15
CA SER A 62 16.37 2.80 0.57
C SER A 62 17.74 2.55 1.23
N SER A 63 18.78 3.23 0.76
CA SER A 63 20.11 3.17 1.37
C SER A 63 20.13 3.61 2.84
N ALA A 64 19.17 4.43 3.27
CA ALA A 64 18.98 4.83 4.66
C ALA A 64 18.22 3.77 5.50
N GLY A 65 17.89 2.62 4.90
CA GLY A 65 17.11 1.56 5.56
C GLY A 65 15.73 2.06 5.98
N TYR A 66 15.24 1.59 7.14
CA TYR A 66 13.94 2.00 7.67
C TYR A 66 13.85 3.48 8.06
N GLN A 67 14.98 4.14 8.35
CA GLN A 67 15.00 5.57 8.67
C GLN A 67 14.57 6.41 7.46
N GLY A 68 14.79 5.92 6.24
CA GLY A 68 14.35 6.53 4.99
C GLY A 68 12.89 6.27 4.62
N ALA A 69 12.15 5.45 5.39
CA ALA A 69 10.79 5.04 5.02
C ALA A 69 9.75 6.17 5.04
N ALA A 70 10.10 7.34 5.59
CA ALA A 70 9.28 8.55 5.60
C ALA A 70 9.90 9.71 4.80
N ASP A 71 10.96 9.46 4.03
CA ASP A 71 11.50 10.43 3.09
C ASP A 71 10.81 10.28 1.74
N PHE A 72 9.83 11.13 1.49
CA PHE A 72 8.96 11.07 0.30
C PHE A 72 9.49 11.88 -0.89
N ASN A 73 10.81 12.03 -1.02
CA ASN A 73 11.44 12.88 -2.03
C ASN A 73 12.29 12.09 -3.04
N GLY A 74 12.35 12.61 -4.27
CA GLY A 74 13.29 12.16 -5.30
C GLY A 74 13.28 10.65 -5.53
N GLU A 75 14.48 10.06 -5.54
CA GLU A 75 14.69 8.63 -5.76
C GLU A 75 14.11 7.74 -4.66
N ASN A 76 13.78 8.26 -3.47
CA ASN A 76 13.22 7.43 -2.40
C ASN A 76 11.80 6.92 -2.73
N LEU A 77 11.08 7.58 -3.65
CA LEU A 77 9.76 7.16 -4.11
C LEU A 77 9.77 5.83 -4.90
N GLN A 78 10.94 5.24 -5.17
CA GLN A 78 11.03 3.93 -5.81
C GLN A 78 11.00 2.76 -4.81
N TYR A 79 11.02 3.02 -3.49
CA TYR A 79 11.11 1.96 -2.48
C TYR A 79 9.76 1.62 -1.85
N GLY A 80 9.54 0.32 -1.62
CA GLY A 80 8.26 -0.19 -1.17
C GLY A 80 7.82 0.34 0.19
N TYR A 81 8.73 0.44 1.18
CA TYR A 81 8.36 1.02 2.48
C TYR A 81 8.01 2.51 2.39
N VAL A 82 8.63 3.25 1.47
CA VAL A 82 8.33 4.68 1.24
C VAL A 82 6.93 4.82 0.66
N ILE A 83 6.61 4.05 -0.40
CA ILE A 83 5.29 4.07 -1.03
C ILE A 83 4.19 3.55 -0.12
N ARG A 84 4.47 2.54 0.70
CA ARG A 84 3.56 2.07 1.75
C ARG A 84 3.13 3.21 2.67
N ASN A 85 4.11 3.94 3.21
CA ASN A 85 3.84 4.99 4.17
C ASN A 85 3.18 6.21 3.52
N LEU A 86 3.68 6.63 2.35
CA LEU A 86 3.13 7.77 1.62
C LEU A 86 1.66 7.56 1.26
N THR A 87 1.33 6.41 0.66
CA THR A 87 -0.03 6.15 0.18
C THR A 87 -1.00 5.92 1.32
N MET A 88 -0.57 5.35 2.45
CA MET A 88 -1.41 5.31 3.66
C MET A 88 -1.66 6.71 4.23
N LEU A 89 -0.65 7.59 4.28
CA LEU A 89 -0.85 8.98 4.71
C LEU A 89 -1.83 9.73 3.79
N GLN A 90 -1.78 9.49 2.48
CA GLN A 90 -2.75 10.05 1.53
C GLN A 90 -4.17 9.54 1.79
N VAL A 91 -4.34 8.25 2.12
CA VAL A 91 -5.63 7.69 2.51
C VAL A 91 -6.14 8.34 3.81
N LEU A 92 -5.27 8.50 4.81
CA LEU A 92 -5.62 9.16 6.07
C LEU A 92 -6.00 10.64 5.86
N ASP A 93 -5.27 11.38 5.01
CA ASP A 93 -5.62 12.78 4.67
C ASP A 93 -6.97 12.86 3.95
N ALA A 94 -7.23 11.97 2.99
CA ALA A 94 -8.51 11.94 2.28
C ALA A 94 -9.69 11.68 3.24
N LEU A 95 -9.54 10.73 4.17
CA LEU A 95 -10.56 10.45 5.20
C LEU A 95 -10.70 11.62 6.17
N TRP A 96 -9.59 12.21 6.61
CA TRP A 96 -9.61 13.36 7.51
C TRP A 96 -10.41 14.52 6.90
N ARG A 97 -10.14 14.88 5.63
CA ARG A 97 -10.86 15.95 4.93
C ARG A 97 -12.35 15.66 4.77
N GLN A 98 -12.73 14.40 4.54
CA GLN A 98 -14.14 14.03 4.40
C GLN A 98 -14.90 14.07 5.73
N VAL A 99 -14.23 13.85 6.86
CA VAL A 99 -14.89 13.67 8.17
C VAL A 99 -14.85 14.92 9.04
N LEU A 100 -13.75 15.68 9.02
CA LEU A 100 -13.54 16.81 9.94
C LEU A 100 -13.43 18.17 9.24
N ALA A 101 -13.28 18.19 7.92
CA ALA A 101 -13.16 19.44 7.16
C ALA A 101 -14.42 19.78 6.32
N GLY A 102 -15.48 18.98 6.45
CA GLY A 102 -16.84 19.26 5.99
C GLY A 102 -17.80 19.35 7.17
#